data_AF-A0A7V8TXX5-F1
#
_entry.id   AF-A0A7V8TXX5-F1
#
_cell.length_a   1.000
_cell.length_b   1.000
_cell.length_c   1.000
_cell.angle_alpha   90.00
_cell.angle_beta   90.00
_cell.angle_gamma   90.00
#
_symmetry.space_group_name_H-M   'P 1'
#
loop_
_entity.id
_entity.type
_entity.pdbx_description
1 polymer ?
#
loop_
_entity_poly.entity_id
_entity_poly.type
_entity_poly.pdbx_seq_one_letter_code
_entity_poly.pdbx_strand_id
1 'polypeptide(L)'
;MKKKLIKINCCVFALIILFFQNIKADDLFDQGKKIFLGDGNCATCHTLQDANSNGNIGPNLNEIRPDSDRIIYAVTNGIGVMPAYESELSSEEIKAVATYVFKSTN
;
A
#
# COMPACT_ATOMS: atom_id res chain seq x y z
N MET A 1 25.77 38.85 12.42
CA MET A 1 26.09 37.61 11.66
C MET A 1 25.41 36.33 12.19
N LYS A 2 24.71 36.33 13.35
CA LYS A 2 24.08 35.12 13.92
C LYS A 2 22.81 34.62 13.20
N LYS A 3 22.13 35.48 12.41
CA LYS A 3 20.87 35.14 11.70
C LYS A 3 21.05 34.17 10.52
N LYS A 4 22.26 34.08 9.94
CA LYS A 4 22.56 33.14 8.82
C LYS A 4 22.75 31.70 9.31
N LEU A 5 23.37 31.49 10.48
CA LEU A 5 23.55 30.16 11.07
C LEU A 5 22.21 29.48 11.42
N ILE A 6 21.24 30.25 11.94
CA ILE A 6 19.91 29.73 12.31
C ILE A 6 19.11 29.28 11.07
N LYS A 7 19.20 30.04 9.96
CA LYS A 7 18.53 29.68 8.70
C LYS A 7 19.13 28.43 8.05
N ILE A 8 20.46 28.27 8.08
CA ILE A 8 21.15 27.10 7.51
C ILE A 8 20.80 25.82 8.30
N ASN A 9 20.77 25.89 9.63
CA ASN A 9 20.41 24.74 10.47
C ASN A 9 18.95 24.31 10.29
N CYS A 10 18.04 25.26 10.02
CA CYS A 10 16.63 25.00 9.75
C CYS A 10 16.41 24.33 8.37
N CYS A 11 17.16 24.74 7.34
CA CYS A 11 17.09 24.11 6.01
C CYS A 11 17.62 22.67 6.00
N VAL A 12 18.72 22.38 6.74
CA VAL A 12 19.26 21.02 6.86
C VAL A 12 18.28 20.11 7.62
N PHE A 13 17.63 20.61 8.66
CA PHE A 13 16.61 19.87 9.40
C PHE A 13 15.38 19.55 8.54
N ALA A 14 14.93 20.49 7.69
CA ALA A 14 13.83 20.27 6.76
C ALA A 14 14.17 19.22 5.67
N LEU A 15 15.40 19.22 5.16
CA LEU A 15 15.88 18.21 4.20
C LEU A 15 15.93 16.80 4.80
N ILE A 16 16.32 16.68 6.08
CA ILE A 16 16.34 15.41 6.80
C ILE A 16 14.91 14.85 6.97
N ILE A 17 13.93 15.68 7.32
CA ILE A 17 12.53 15.25 7.48
C ILE A 17 11.94 14.74 6.15
N LEU A 18 12.21 15.42 5.03
CA LEU A 18 11.75 14.99 3.71
C LEU A 18 12.34 13.64 3.31
N PHE A 19 13.58 13.34 3.70
CA PHE A 19 14.22 12.06 3.42
C PHE A 19 13.55 10.90 4.18
N PHE A 20 13.18 11.10 5.44
CA PHE A 20 12.51 10.08 6.26
C PHE A 20 11.10 9.74 5.79
N GLN A 21 10.37 10.69 5.20
CA GLN A 21 9.00 10.43 4.73
C GLN A 21 8.95 9.48 3.52
N ASN A 22 9.95 9.54 2.64
CA ASN A 22 10.00 8.66 1.46
C ASN A 22 10.25 7.20 1.85
N ILE A 23 11.18 6.96 2.80
CA ILE A 23 11.51 5.62 3.29
C ILE A 23 10.26 4.88 3.81
N LYS A 24 9.36 5.58 4.50
CA LYS A 24 8.12 4.97 5.02
C LYS A 24 7.12 4.59 3.91
N ALA A 25 7.05 5.38 2.84
CA ALA A 25 6.10 5.18 1.76
C ALA A 25 6.50 4.03 0.82
N ASP A 26 7.81 3.84 0.63
CA ASP A 26 8.38 2.73 -0.12
C ASP A 26 8.26 1.42 0.68
N ASP A 27 8.53 1.48 1.99
CA ASP A 27 8.36 0.34 2.91
C ASP A 27 6.92 -0.21 2.90
N LEU A 28 5.91 0.67 2.91
CA LEU A 28 4.50 0.26 2.82
C LEU A 28 4.13 -0.41 1.48
N PHE A 29 4.71 0.04 0.38
CA PHE A 29 4.45 -0.56 -0.93
C PHE A 29 5.04 -1.98 -1.02
N ASP A 30 6.29 -2.14 -0.59
CA ASP A 30 6.97 -3.44 -0.58
C ASP A 30 6.33 -4.41 0.41
N GLN A 31 5.94 -3.94 1.60
CA GLN A 31 5.18 -4.73 2.55
C GLN A 31 3.82 -5.16 1.97
N GLY A 32 3.11 -4.24 1.32
CA GLY A 32 1.83 -4.54 0.68
C GLY A 32 1.96 -5.59 -0.42
N LYS A 33 3.04 -5.55 -1.21
CA LYS A 33 3.34 -6.58 -2.22
C LYS A 33 3.57 -7.95 -1.59
N LYS A 34 4.31 -8.01 -0.47
CA LYS A 34 4.54 -9.26 0.27
C LYS A 34 3.23 -9.86 0.78
N ILE A 35 2.35 -9.04 1.34
CA ILE A 35 1.03 -9.48 1.81
C ILE A 35 0.18 -9.97 0.62
N PHE A 36 0.17 -9.22 -0.48
CA PHE A 36 -0.58 -9.59 -1.68
C PHE A 36 -0.21 -10.98 -2.22
N LEU A 37 1.09 -11.31 -2.19
CA LEU A 37 1.63 -12.59 -2.66
C LEU A 37 1.66 -13.69 -1.58
N GLY A 38 1.62 -13.30 -0.30
CA GLY A 38 1.78 -14.17 0.87
C GLY A 38 0.50 -14.28 1.68
N ASP A 39 0.48 -13.69 2.88
CA ASP A 39 -0.59 -13.89 3.89
C ASP A 39 -1.99 -13.46 3.42
N GLY A 40 -2.08 -12.45 2.55
CA GLY A 40 -3.34 -12.06 1.92
C GLY A 40 -3.75 -12.99 0.77
N ASN A 41 -2.80 -13.73 0.20
CA ASN A 41 -2.97 -14.65 -0.93
C ASN A 41 -3.84 -14.09 -2.07
N CYS A 42 -3.77 -12.77 -2.27
CA CYS A 42 -4.67 -12.03 -3.16
C CYS A 42 -4.44 -12.43 -4.63
N ALA A 43 -3.19 -12.75 -4.96
CA ALA A 43 -2.75 -13.18 -6.29
C ALA A 43 -3.48 -14.45 -6.81
N THR A 44 -3.95 -15.31 -5.91
CA THR A 44 -4.70 -16.52 -6.28
C THR A 44 -6.05 -16.18 -6.90
N CYS A 45 -6.68 -15.09 -6.47
CA CYS A 45 -8.02 -14.71 -6.92
C CYS A 45 -8.02 -13.57 -7.94
N HIS A 46 -7.05 -12.65 -7.87
CA HIS A 46 -7.06 -11.41 -8.64
C HIS A 46 -5.94 -11.34 -9.69
N THR A 47 -6.26 -10.72 -10.82
CA THR A 47 -5.26 -10.29 -11.81
C THR A 47 -4.69 -8.93 -11.41
N LEU A 48 -3.36 -8.84 -11.34
CA LEU A 48 -2.59 -7.62 -11.09
C LEU A 48 -1.24 -7.72 -11.78
N GLN A 49 -0.94 -6.79 -12.70
CA GLN A 49 0.21 -6.91 -13.58
C GLN A 49 1.54 -6.78 -12.80
N ASP A 50 1.62 -5.84 -11.85
CA ASP A 50 2.82 -5.64 -11.02
C ASP A 50 3.20 -6.89 -10.20
N ALA A 51 2.19 -7.67 -9.79
CA ALA A 51 2.36 -8.92 -9.04
C ALA A 51 2.61 -10.13 -9.95
N ASN A 52 2.55 -9.97 -11.28
CA ASN A 52 2.49 -11.07 -12.25
C ASN A 52 1.38 -12.10 -11.93
N SER A 53 0.25 -11.64 -11.36
CA SER A 53 -0.87 -12.51 -11.02
C SER A 53 -1.95 -12.48 -12.10
N ASN A 54 -2.59 -13.63 -12.33
CA ASN A 54 -3.61 -13.84 -13.36
C ASN A 54 -4.88 -14.49 -12.80
N GLY A 55 -5.17 -14.29 -11.51
CA GLY A 55 -6.38 -14.82 -10.89
C GLY A 55 -7.65 -14.24 -11.52
N ASN A 56 -8.68 -15.07 -11.67
CA ASN A 56 -9.92 -14.73 -12.36
C ASN A 56 -11.19 -15.00 -11.53
N ILE A 57 -11.03 -15.27 -10.23
CA ILE A 57 -12.15 -15.42 -9.29
C ILE A 57 -12.67 -14.04 -8.89
N GLY A 58 -11.75 -13.15 -8.54
CA GLY A 58 -12.02 -11.74 -8.31
C GLY A 58 -11.84 -10.90 -9.58
N PRO A 59 -12.28 -9.64 -9.57
CA PRO A 59 -12.08 -8.71 -10.69
C PRO A 59 -10.59 -8.47 -10.99
N ASN A 60 -10.29 -8.15 -12.25
CA ASN A 60 -8.98 -7.66 -12.67
C ASN A 60 -8.72 -6.27 -12.08
N LEU A 61 -7.73 -6.17 -11.18
CA LEU A 61 -7.44 -4.94 -10.45
C LEU A 61 -6.87 -3.85 -11.35
N ASN A 62 -6.17 -4.22 -12.43
CA ASN A 62 -5.70 -3.25 -13.43
C ASN A 62 -6.84 -2.60 -14.22
N GLU A 63 -7.99 -3.27 -14.33
CA GLU A 63 -9.17 -2.74 -15.03
C GLU A 63 -10.05 -1.89 -14.11
N ILE A 64 -10.35 -2.40 -12.92
CA ILE A 64 -11.29 -1.72 -12.00
C ILE A 64 -10.64 -0.57 -11.23
N ARG A 65 -9.29 -0.54 -11.13
CA ARG A 65 -8.47 0.55 -10.56
C ARG A 65 -9.08 1.16 -9.29
N PRO A 66 -9.33 0.35 -8.24
CA PRO A 66 -10.10 0.79 -7.10
C PRO A 66 -9.31 1.83 -6.28
N ASP A 67 -10.01 2.79 -5.67
CA ASP A 67 -9.39 3.71 -4.71
C ASP A 67 -8.98 2.99 -3.40
N SER A 68 -8.11 3.62 -2.62
CA SER A 68 -7.56 3.02 -1.40
C SER A 68 -8.64 2.69 -0.36
N ASP A 69 -9.67 3.51 -0.22
CA ASP A 69 -10.69 3.33 0.81
C ASP A 69 -11.57 2.11 0.48
N ARG A 70 -11.89 1.94 -0.80
CA ARG A 70 -12.60 0.76 -1.29
C ARG A 70 -11.78 -0.51 -1.08
N ILE A 71 -10.46 -0.48 -1.31
CA ILE A 71 -9.60 -1.65 -1.08
C ILE A 71 -9.57 -1.99 0.41
N ILE A 72 -9.36 -1.00 1.30
CA ILE A 72 -9.37 -1.21 2.75
C ILE A 72 -10.70 -1.83 3.17
N TYR A 73 -11.83 -1.25 2.75
CA TYR A 73 -13.15 -1.76 3.09
C TYR A 73 -13.35 -3.21 2.66
N ALA A 74 -12.98 -3.56 1.42
CA ALA A 74 -13.16 -4.91 0.88
C ALA A 74 -12.24 -5.93 1.57
N VAL A 75 -11.00 -5.57 1.87
CA VAL A 75 -10.05 -6.46 2.57
C VAL A 75 -10.47 -6.66 4.03
N THR A 76 -10.86 -5.60 4.73
CA THR A 76 -11.32 -5.70 6.11
C THR A 76 -12.58 -6.56 6.24
N ASN A 77 -13.61 -6.26 5.44
CA ASN A 77 -14.96 -6.79 5.67
C ASN A 77 -15.33 -7.95 4.74
N GLY A 78 -14.54 -8.22 3.71
CA GLY A 78 -14.92 -9.10 2.62
C GLY A 78 -16.00 -8.49 1.71
N ILE A 79 -16.22 -9.11 0.56
CA ILE A 79 -17.30 -8.73 -0.37
C ILE A 79 -17.67 -9.90 -1.30
N GLY A 80 -18.93 -10.31 -1.25
CA GLY A 80 -19.42 -11.45 -2.04
C GLY A 80 -18.68 -12.74 -1.66
N VAL A 81 -17.91 -13.31 -2.59
CA VAL A 81 -17.09 -14.51 -2.36
C VAL A 81 -15.71 -14.21 -1.77
N MET A 82 -15.29 -12.93 -1.75
CA MET A 82 -14.03 -12.52 -1.13
C MET A 82 -14.18 -12.54 0.39
N PRO A 83 -13.36 -13.32 1.13
CA PRO A 83 -13.45 -13.40 2.58
C PRO A 83 -13.00 -12.08 3.25
N ALA A 84 -13.41 -11.89 4.50
CA ALA A 84 -12.86 -10.86 5.37
C ALA A 84 -11.47 -11.26 5.87
N TYR A 85 -10.54 -10.32 5.91
CA TYR A 85 -9.16 -10.54 6.38
C TYR A 85 -8.85 -9.87 7.72
N GLU A 86 -9.80 -9.17 8.35
CA GLU A 86 -9.57 -8.49 9.62
C GLU A 86 -9.17 -9.42 10.79
N SER A 87 -9.45 -10.71 10.70
CA SER A 87 -9.01 -11.72 11.67
C SER A 87 -7.60 -12.25 11.42
N GLU A 88 -7.05 -12.05 10.22
CA GLU A 88 -5.76 -12.60 9.78
C GLU A 88 -4.70 -11.51 9.60
N LEU A 89 -5.10 -10.29 9.20
CA LEU A 89 -4.23 -9.17 8.92
C LEU A 89 -4.50 -8.02 9.90
N SER A 90 -3.43 -7.40 10.40
CA SER A 90 -3.51 -6.16 11.17
C SER A 90 -3.99 -4.98 10.30
N SER A 91 -4.44 -3.91 10.96
CA SER A 91 -4.86 -2.68 10.26
C SER A 91 -3.73 -2.07 9.43
N GLU A 92 -2.49 -2.16 9.90
CA GLU A 92 -1.29 -1.72 9.19
C GLU A 92 -1.03 -2.56 7.94
N GLU A 93 -1.20 -3.88 8.03
CA GLU A 93 -1.04 -4.80 6.88
C GLU A 93 -2.14 -4.59 5.84
N ILE A 94 -3.39 -4.41 6.27
CA ILE A 94 -4.51 -4.05 5.38
C ILE A 94 -4.20 -2.74 4.65
N LYS A 95 -3.68 -1.73 5.37
CA LYS A 95 -3.28 -0.46 4.77
C LYS A 95 -2.11 -0.64 3.80
N ALA A 96 -1.15 -1.50 4.10
CA ALA A 96 -0.02 -1.78 3.23
C ALA A 96 -0.48 -2.42 1.92
N VAL A 97 -1.30 -3.49 1.96
CA VAL A 97 -1.81 -4.14 0.74
C VAL A 97 -2.73 -3.20 -0.06
N ALA A 98 -3.53 -2.36 0.61
CA ALA A 98 -4.33 -1.35 -0.07
C ALA A 98 -3.46 -0.31 -0.79
N THR A 99 -2.39 0.16 -0.13
CA THR A 99 -1.42 1.10 -0.72
C THR A 99 -0.75 0.48 -1.95
N TYR A 100 -0.35 -0.79 -1.84
CA TYR A 100 0.27 -1.53 -2.94
C TYR A 100 -0.67 -1.67 -4.15
N VAL A 101 -1.90 -2.14 -3.95
CA VAL A 101 -2.88 -2.32 -5.03
C VAL A 101 -3.24 -0.98 -5.67
N PHE A 102 -3.46 0.07 -4.86
CA PHE A 102 -3.77 1.40 -5.38
C PHE A 102 -2.64 1.95 -6.25
N LYS A 103 -1.39 1.98 -5.74
CA LYS A 103 -0.22 2.49 -6.48
C LYS A 103 0.13 1.65 -7.72
N SER A 104 -0.17 0.35 -7.70
CA SER A 104 0.06 -0.53 -8.85
C SER A 104 -0.94 -0.32 -9.98
N THR A 105 -2.04 0.40 -9.73
CA THR A 105 -3.16 0.56 -10.66
C THR A 105 -3.51 2.02 -10.96
N ASN A 106 -2.98 3.00 -10.21
CA ASN A 106 -3.27 4.43 -10.35
C ASN A 106 -2.01 5.28 -10.35
#